data_AF-A0A151J8T0-F1
#
_entry.id   AF-A0A151J8T0-F1
#
_cell.length_a   1.000
_cell.length_b   1.000
_cell.length_c   1.000
_cell.angle_alpha   90.00
_cell.angle_beta   90.00
_cell.angle_gamma   90.00
#
_symmetry.space_group_name_H-M   'P 1'
#
loop_
_entity.id
_entity.type
_entity.pdbx_description
1 polymer ?
#
loop_
_entity_poly.entity_id
_entity_poly.type
_entity_poly.pdbx_seq_one_letter_code
_entity_poly.pdbx_strand_id
1 'polypeptide(L)'
;MDTNAFIIAEFDDGLQLIPELWYNTVKKSCIWPSHFKSKFRINKAIMTREMPQNNVEWDELQIKRIFGKAGKNVLIFEIYY
;
A
#
# COMPACT_ATOMS: atom_id res chain seq x y z
N MET A 1 16.37 5.64 -12.96
CA MET A 1 16.67 4.60 -11.95
C MET A 1 15.47 4.52 -11.02
N ASP A 2 14.48 3.71 -11.39
CA ASP A 2 13.25 3.54 -10.58
C ASP A 2 13.46 2.44 -9.55
N THR A 3 14.09 2.81 -8.43
CA THR A 3 14.55 1.85 -7.42
C THR A 3 13.61 1.72 -6.23
N ASN A 4 12.56 2.53 -6.12
CA ASN A 4 11.58 2.48 -5.03
C ASN A 4 10.22 2.07 -5.59
N ALA A 5 9.71 0.92 -5.17
CA ALA A 5 8.42 0.38 -5.61
C ALA A 5 7.37 0.43 -4.50
N PHE A 6 7.81 0.52 -3.25
CA PHE A 6 6.99 0.42 -2.06
C PHE A 6 7.37 1.46 -1.00
N ILE A 7 6.44 1.73 -0.10
CA ILE A 7 6.57 2.64 1.03
C ILE A 7 6.12 1.90 2.29
N ILE A 8 6.85 2.11 3.38
CA ILE A 8 6.42 1.66 4.72
C ILE A 8 5.66 2.82 5.37
N ALA A 9 4.35 2.63 5.53
CA ALA A 9 3.43 3.65 6.02
C ALA A 9 2.74 3.20 7.31
N GLU A 10 2.48 4.14 8.21
CA GLU A 10 1.65 3.96 9.40
C GLU A 10 0.27 4.54 9.15
N PHE A 11 -0.73 3.71 9.44
CA PHE A 11 -2.15 4.00 9.44
C PHE A 11 -2.68 3.95 10.87
N ASP A 12 -3.98 4.17 11.05
CA ASP A 12 -4.62 4.11 12.37
C ASP A 12 -4.58 2.71 12.99
N ASP A 13 -4.57 1.67 12.17
CA ASP A 13 -4.62 0.26 12.56
C ASP A 13 -3.24 -0.42 12.60
N GLY A 14 -2.17 0.26 12.16
CA GLY A 14 -0.81 -0.24 12.28
C GLY A 14 0.12 0.16 11.12
N LEU A 15 1.20 -0.61 10.98
CA LEU A 15 2.21 -0.43 9.94
C LEU A 15 1.95 -1.36 8.76
N GLN A 16 2.04 -0.81 7.54
CA GLN A 16 1.81 -1.57 6.33
C GLN A 16 2.77 -1.16 5.21
N LEU A 17 3.20 -2.15 4.43
CA LEU A 17 3.88 -1.92 3.17
C LEU A 17 2.85 -1.64 2.07
N ILE A 18 2.96 -0.51 1.39
CA ILE A 18 2.09 -0.12 0.27
C ILE A 18 2.90 0.16 -0.99
N PRO A 19 2.33 -0.01 -2.19
CA PRO A 19 2.94 0.47 -3.42
C PRO A 19 3.11 1.98 -3.40
N GLU A 20 4.24 2.48 -3.88
CA GLU A 20 4.44 3.94 -4.03
C GLU A 20 3.39 4.55 -4.97
N LEU A 21 2.90 3.78 -5.95
CA LEU A 21 1.82 4.18 -6.85
C LEU A 21 0.48 4.44 -6.15
N TRP A 22 0.27 3.87 -4.95
CA TRP A 22 -0.95 4.09 -4.20
C TRP A 22 -0.88 5.34 -3.34
N TYR A 23 0.31 5.90 -3.14
CA TYR A 23 0.54 7.04 -2.26
C TYR A 23 0.32 8.37 -2.98
N ASN A 24 -0.56 9.20 -2.43
CA ASN A 24 -0.77 10.58 -2.83
C ASN A 24 0.05 11.52 -1.93
N THR A 25 1.11 12.11 -2.49
CA THR A 25 2.02 13.01 -1.77
C THR A 25 1.39 14.32 -1.32
N VAL A 26 0.36 14.81 -2.04
CA VAL A 26 -0.30 16.09 -1.76
C VAL A 26 -1.25 15.93 -0.57
N LYS A 27 -2.07 14.88 -0.61
CA LYS A 27 -3.07 14.59 0.43
C LYS A 27 -2.50 13.80 1.61
N LYS A 28 -1.29 13.28 1.50
CA LYS A 28 -0.69 12.33 2.46
C LYS A 28 -1.60 11.13 2.73
N SER A 29 -2.18 10.59 1.67
CA SER A 29 -3.15 9.52 1.70
C SER A 29 -2.75 8.36 0.78
N CYS A 30 -3.39 7.22 0.97
CA CYS A 30 -3.20 6.01 0.17
C CYS A 30 -4.54 5.57 -0.39
N ILE A 31 -4.59 5.18 -1.67
CA ILE A 31 -5.75 4.41 -2.17
C ILE A 31 -5.69 2.99 -1.62
N TRP A 32 -6.85 2.42 -1.26
CA TRP A 32 -6.93 1.12 -0.59
C TRP A 32 -8.12 0.28 -1.08
N PRO A 33 -7.91 -1.00 -1.45
CA PRO A 33 -8.98 -1.86 -1.97
C PRO A 33 -9.83 -2.46 -0.84
N SER A 34 -10.59 -1.64 -0.13
CA SER A 34 -11.43 -2.04 1.03
C SER A 34 -12.46 -3.13 0.71
N HIS A 35 -12.94 -3.20 -0.54
CA HIS A 35 -13.86 -4.24 -1.00
C HIS A 35 -13.25 -5.64 -1.05
N PHE A 36 -11.91 -5.79 -0.97
CA PHE A 36 -11.25 -7.09 -0.89
C PHE A 36 -11.42 -7.71 0.49
N LYS A 37 -12.11 -8.85 0.54
CA LYS A 37 -12.46 -9.53 1.80
C LYS A 37 -11.32 -10.36 2.41
N SER A 38 -10.24 -10.64 1.68
CA SER A 38 -9.14 -11.47 2.16
C SER A 38 -7.81 -10.73 2.18
N LYS A 39 -7.07 -10.89 3.29
CA LYS A 39 -5.70 -10.37 3.42
C LYS A 39 -4.80 -10.87 2.28
N PHE A 40 -4.95 -12.13 1.88
CA PHE A 40 -4.23 -12.70 0.74
C PHE A 40 -4.45 -11.90 -0.56
N ARG A 41 -5.69 -11.49 -0.85
CA ARG A 41 -6.00 -10.71 -2.06
C ARG A 41 -5.42 -9.30 -2.02
N ILE A 42 -5.50 -8.65 -0.85
CA ILE A 42 -4.90 -7.34 -0.60
C ILE A 42 -3.38 -7.44 -0.76
N ASN A 43 -2.73 -8.41 -0.11
CA ASN A 43 -1.30 -8.63 -0.22
C ASN A 43 -0.88 -8.90 -1.67
N LYS A 44 -1.66 -9.70 -2.42
CA LYS A 44 -1.42 -9.90 -3.85
C LYS A 44 -1.49 -8.58 -4.63
N ALA A 45 -2.51 -7.76 -4.39
CA ALA A 45 -2.67 -6.46 -5.05
C ALA A 45 -1.52 -5.50 -4.74
N ILE A 46 -1.05 -5.47 -3.48
CA ILE A 46 0.15 -4.73 -3.07
C ILE A 46 1.35 -5.22 -3.88
N MET A 47 1.63 -6.53 -3.83
CA MET A 47 2.80 -7.11 -4.49
C MET A 47 2.81 -6.91 -6.01
N THR A 48 1.64 -6.99 -6.66
CA THR A 48 1.51 -6.74 -8.10
C THR A 48 1.36 -5.25 -8.42
N ARG A 49 1.25 -4.38 -7.41
CA ARG A 49 0.99 -2.93 -7.53
C ARG A 49 -0.23 -2.66 -8.40
N GLU A 50 -1.28 -3.44 -8.17
CA GLU A 50 -2.54 -3.35 -8.88
C GLU A 50 -3.17 -1.97 -8.67
N MET A 51 -3.76 -1.41 -9.72
CA MET A 51 -4.52 -0.15 -9.64
C MET A 51 -6.02 -0.48 -9.78
N PRO A 52 -6.92 0.36 -9.23
CA PRO A 52 -8.36 0.22 -9.45
C PRO A 52 -8.69 0.12 -10.94
N GLN A 53 -9.51 -0.87 -11.29
CA GLN A 53 -10.00 -1.10 -12.66
C GLN A 53 -11.52 -0.97 -12.71
N ASN A 54 -12.05 -0.70 -13.91
CA ASN A 54 -13.48 -0.80 -14.22
C ASN A 54 -14.41 0.02 -13.31
N ASN A 55 -14.03 1.28 -13.02
CA ASN A 55 -14.80 2.22 -12.17
C ASN A 55 -15.06 1.74 -10.73
N VAL A 56 -14.35 0.73 -10.25
CA VAL A 56 -14.37 0.39 -8.82
C VAL A 56 -13.48 1.37 -8.09
N GLU A 57 -14.11 2.30 -7.37
CA GLU A 57 -13.39 3.25 -6.52
C GLU A 57 -12.78 2.50 -5.33
N TRP A 58 -11.51 2.83 -5.06
CA TRP A 58 -10.81 2.39 -3.87
C TRP A 58 -10.89 3.50 -2.83
N ASP A 59 -11.01 3.13 -1.56
CA ASP A 59 -11.10 4.10 -0.48
C ASP A 59 -9.78 4.85 -0.31
N GLU A 60 -9.86 6.07 0.21
CA GLU A 60 -8.70 6.90 0.50
C GLU A 60 -8.40 6.87 2.00
N LEU A 61 -7.30 6.22 2.39
CA LEU A 61 -6.84 6.12 3.77
C LEU A 61 -5.79 7.17 4.08
N GLN A 62 -5.90 7.84 5.23
CA GLN A 62 -4.91 8.81 5.67
C GLN A 62 -3.65 8.11 6.19
N ILE A 63 -2.48 8.58 5.75
CA ILE A 63 -1.20 8.10 6.26
C ILE A 63 -0.74 9.03 7.39
N LYS A 64 -0.54 8.47 8.57
CA LYS A 64 0.02 9.19 9.72
C LYS A 64 1.49 9.52 9.51
N ARG A 65 2.26 8.53 9.07
CA ARG A 65 3.72 8.64 8.93
C ARG A 65 4.29 7.70 7.88
N ILE A 66 5.39 8.13 7.26
CA ILE A 66 6.21 7.30 6.37
C ILE A 66 7.55 7.02 7.04
N PHE A 67 7.94 5.75 7.08
CA PHE A 67 9.19 5.29 7.68
C PHE A 67 10.31 5.12 6.67
N GLY A 68 9.97 4.84 5.41
CA GLY A 68 10.96 4.64 4.37
C GLY A 68 10.36 4.14 3.07
N LYS A 69 11.23 3.97 2.08
CA LYS A 69 10.90 3.38 0.77
C LYS A 69 11.66 2.09 0.58
N ALA A 70 11.08 1.16 -0.17
CA ALA A 70 11.66 -0.14 -0.44
C ALA A 70 11.60 -0.49 -1.93
N GLY A 71 12.59 -1.26 -2.40
CA GLY A 71 12.71 -1.67 -3.80
C GLY A 71 11.81 -2.85 -4.17
N LYS A 72 11.91 -3.30 -5.43
CA LYS A 72 11.06 -4.37 -5.98
C LYS A 72 11.24 -5.75 -5.31
N ASN A 73 12.39 -6.00 -4.68
CA ASN A 73 12.72 -7.29 -4.06
C ASN A 73 12.33 -7.35 -2.57
N VAL A 74 11.15 -6.83 -2.23
CA VAL A 74 10.61 -6.99 -0.87
C VAL A 74 9.83 -8.30 -0.80
N LEU A 75 10.22 -9.16 0.13
CA LEU A 75 9.37 -10.23 0.60
C LEU A 75 8.58 -9.66 1.79
N ILE A 76 7.25 -9.61 1.67
CA ILE A 76 6.38 -9.31 2.81
C ILE A 76 6.45 -10.53 3.73
N PHE A 77 7.41 -10.54 4.64
CA PHE A 77 7.31 -11.33 5.86
C PHE A 77 6.33 -10.57 6.73
N GLU A 78 5.14 -11.12 6.93
CA GLU A 78 4.13 -10.55 7.82
C GLU A 78 4.80 -10.23 9.17
N ILE A 79 4.98 -8.95 9.46
CA ILE A 79 5.41 -8.50 10.79
C ILE A 79 4.18 -8.62 11.67
N TYR A 80 3.95 -9.81 12.22
CA TYR A 80 3.04 -10.00 13.34
C TYR A 80 3.68 -9.38 14.58
N TYR A 81 3.04 -8.35 15.15
CA TYR A 81 3.26 -7.95 16.53
C TYR A 81 2.24 -8.65 17.42
#